data_AF-A0A7X4YUI8-F1
#
_entry.id   AF-A0A7X4YUI8-F1
#
_cell.length_a   1.000
_cell.length_b   1.000
_cell.length_c   1.000
_cell.angle_alpha   90.00
_cell.angle_beta   90.00
_cell.angle_gamma   90.00
#
_symmetry.space_group_name_H-M   'P 1'
#
loop_
_entity.id
_entity.type
_entity.pdbx_description
1 polymer ?
#
loop_
_entity_poly.entity_id
_entity_poly.type
_entity_poly.pdbx_seq_one_letter_code
_entity_poly.pdbx_strand_id
1 'polypeptide(L)'
;MLGLSLFGKEMKRIVRNPKLLIPILGILFIPIMYSGMLVGAFWDPYGKLDRMPVAVVNADAGADFDGKPLAVGEDLVDQLKDSHTFKWTFVDAKQAEKGLAQGDYYYVIEIPSEFSQQATTLLDKEPHPAALRYLTNDSENYLAAKIGSSAIEKLQKELSQQVTKAYAKALFGSIDEAAGGIAQASDGAGKLADGAKSAEAGAEQIRDGAAKLASSTRQLAGGVEALDGGAGQLKAGTAAVSDGAAKLSAGLGKLSAAGGQLSGGADKAASAGAKLAEGLASAQQGSADLAGAAAKLSAALDAYAAAVPDAAQDSALQGLLGAARAVSAGAAELSGGSAKLAAGGAQLQQGQDALLQGLAALHAQLAAANKSGAELAAGAKSTAAGAAKLADA
;
A
#
# COMPACT_ATOMS: atom_id res chain seq x y z
N MET A 1 56.78 119.64 -35.87
CA MET A 1 55.39 119.10 -35.88
C MET A 1 54.66 119.28 -37.21
N LEU A 2 55.34 119.38 -38.37
CA LEU A 2 54.64 119.49 -39.66
C LEU A 2 54.29 118.13 -40.30
N GLY A 3 55.05 117.07 -40.03
CA GLY A 3 54.83 115.76 -40.67
C GLY A 3 53.50 115.09 -40.31
N LEU A 4 53.04 115.21 -39.06
CA LEU A 4 51.79 114.58 -38.59
C LEU A 4 50.53 115.24 -39.16
N SER A 5 50.51 116.56 -39.36
CA SER A 5 49.36 117.24 -39.97
C SER A 5 49.29 117.03 -41.50
N LEU A 6 50.45 116.85 -42.15
CA LEU A 6 50.56 116.43 -43.54
C LEU A 6 50.09 114.99 -43.73
N PHE A 7 50.52 114.05 -42.88
CA PHE A 7 50.06 112.66 -42.90
C PHE A 7 48.55 112.53 -42.70
N GLY A 8 47.97 113.28 -41.76
CA GLY A 8 46.51 113.32 -41.57
C GLY A 8 45.75 113.89 -42.77
N LYS A 9 46.29 114.91 -43.45
CA LYS A 9 45.72 115.46 -44.70
C LYS A 9 45.85 114.46 -45.86
N GLU A 10 46.98 113.75 -45.97
CA GLU A 10 47.17 112.68 -46.96
C GLU A 10 46.27 111.48 -46.71
N MET A 11 46.09 111.02 -45.46
CA MET A 11 45.10 109.98 -45.13
C MET A 11 43.68 110.40 -45.49
N LYS A 12 43.30 111.65 -45.20
CA LYS A 12 41.99 112.17 -45.59
C LYS A 12 41.85 112.24 -47.12
N ARG A 13 42.95 112.44 -47.85
CA ARG A 13 43.00 112.44 -49.33
C ARG A 13 42.91 111.03 -49.91
N ILE A 14 43.59 110.06 -49.30
CA ILE A 14 43.51 108.64 -49.66
C ILE A 14 42.10 108.11 -49.41
N VAL A 15 41.49 108.46 -48.28
CA VAL A 15 40.15 108.00 -47.92
C VAL A 15 39.05 108.65 -48.77
N ARG A 16 39.17 109.96 -49.12
CA ARG A 16 38.20 110.64 -50.00
C ARG A 16 38.38 110.36 -51.49
N ASN A 17 39.50 109.78 -51.91
CA ASN A 17 39.77 109.53 -53.32
C ASN A 17 39.67 108.02 -53.61
N PRO A 18 38.58 107.54 -54.23
CA PRO A 18 38.35 106.11 -54.44
C PRO A 18 39.46 105.45 -55.27
N LYS A 19 40.18 106.23 -56.10
CA LYS A 19 41.32 105.75 -56.88
C LYS A 19 42.55 105.36 -56.04
N LEU A 20 42.66 105.83 -54.79
CA LEU A 20 43.77 105.51 -53.87
C LEU A 20 43.35 104.54 -52.75
N LEU A 21 42.09 104.58 -52.30
CA LEU A 21 41.58 103.73 -51.22
C LEU A 21 41.50 102.25 -51.63
N ILE A 22 40.97 101.95 -52.83
CA ILE A 22 40.73 100.58 -53.30
C ILE A 22 42.01 99.72 -53.30
N PRO A 23 43.16 100.16 -53.87
CA PRO A 23 44.38 99.35 -53.84
C PRO A 23 44.93 99.13 -52.42
N ILE A 24 44.77 100.09 -51.50
CA ILE A 24 45.23 99.93 -50.11
C ILE A 24 44.36 98.93 -49.34
N LEU A 25 43.03 98.96 -49.53
CA LEU A 25 42.13 97.94 -48.98
C LEU A 25 42.43 96.55 -49.53
N GLY A 26 42.76 96.43 -50.82
CA GLY A 26 43.21 95.18 -51.43
C GLY A 26 44.48 94.62 -50.77
N ILE A 27 45.47 95.47 -50.48
CA ILE A 27 46.71 95.05 -49.78
C ILE A 27 46.42 94.64 -48.34
N LEU A 28 45.54 95.36 -47.62
CA LEU A 28 45.18 95.04 -46.23
C LEU A 28 44.31 93.76 -46.11
N PHE A 29 43.60 93.40 -47.18
CA PHE A 29 42.80 92.17 -47.24
C PHE A 29 43.67 90.91 -47.30
N ILE A 30 44.88 90.99 -47.87
CA ILE A 30 45.78 89.83 -48.01
C ILE A 30 46.16 89.24 -46.63
N PRO A 31 46.65 90.03 -45.64
CA PRO A 31 46.93 89.51 -44.29
C PRO A 31 45.69 89.00 -43.55
N ILE A 32 44.53 89.62 -43.73
CA ILE A 32 43.28 89.23 -43.07
C ILE A 32 42.77 87.90 -43.63
N MET A 33 42.82 87.73 -44.95
CA MET A 33 42.45 86.48 -45.60
C MET A 33 43.38 85.33 -45.19
N TYR A 34 44.69 85.60 -45.13
CA TYR A 34 45.68 84.63 -44.66
C TYR A 34 45.47 84.25 -43.19
N SER A 35 45.25 85.23 -42.32
CA SER A 35 45.02 85.01 -40.89
C SER A 35 43.67 84.31 -40.64
N GLY A 36 42.62 84.69 -41.37
CA GLY A 36 41.29 84.05 -41.28
C GLY A 36 41.31 82.60 -41.75
N MET A 37 42.05 82.29 -42.82
CA MET A 37 42.26 80.93 -43.30
C MET A 37 43.03 80.08 -42.28
N LEU A 38 44.09 80.63 -41.66
CA LEU A 38 44.84 79.95 -40.61
C LEU A 38 43.99 79.71 -39.35
N VAL A 39 43.28 80.71 -38.84
CA VAL A 39 42.44 80.55 -37.64
C VAL A 39 41.32 79.53 -37.89
N GLY A 40 40.68 79.55 -39.06
CA GLY A 40 39.70 78.52 -39.44
C GLY A 40 40.27 77.10 -39.50
N ALA A 41 41.51 76.94 -39.98
CA ALA A 41 42.18 75.65 -40.06
C ALA A 41 42.68 75.14 -38.68
N PHE A 42 42.99 76.04 -37.74
CA PHE A 42 43.56 75.70 -36.43
C PHE A 42 42.59 75.80 -35.24
N TRP A 43 41.34 76.27 -35.44
CA TRP A 43 40.33 76.32 -34.37
C TRP A 43 39.85 74.93 -33.93
N ASP A 44 39.81 73.99 -34.87
CA ASP A 44 39.47 72.59 -34.61
C ASP A 44 40.26 71.64 -35.52
N PRO A 45 41.57 71.45 -35.26
CA PRO A 45 42.45 70.62 -36.09
C PRO A 45 42.11 69.12 -36.02
N TYR A 46 41.15 68.73 -35.18
CA TYR A 46 40.71 67.35 -34.95
C TYR A 46 39.23 67.12 -35.31
N GLY A 47 38.46 68.15 -35.67
CA GLY A 47 37.03 68.04 -36.01
C GLY A 47 36.73 67.47 -37.39
N LYS A 48 37.76 67.11 -38.16
CA LYS A 48 37.68 66.53 -39.51
C LYS A 48 38.44 65.22 -39.67
N LEU A 49 38.70 64.52 -38.55
CA LEU A 49 39.39 63.22 -38.56
C LEU A 49 38.59 62.16 -39.34
N ASP A 50 37.26 62.29 -39.43
CA ASP A 50 36.35 61.47 -40.24
C ASP A 50 36.70 61.42 -41.73
N ARG A 51 37.53 62.36 -42.21
CA ARG A 51 38.00 62.43 -43.60
C ARG A 51 39.42 61.91 -43.79
N MET A 52 40.13 61.61 -42.71
CA MET A 52 41.50 61.13 -42.75
C MET A 52 41.49 59.62 -43.09
N PRO A 53 42.01 59.21 -44.25
CA PRO A 53 42.06 57.81 -44.63
C PRO A 53 43.08 57.06 -43.77
N VAL A 54 42.57 56.09 -43.01
CA VAL A 54 43.36 55.19 -42.15
C VAL A 54 43.13 53.76 -42.62
N ALA A 55 44.21 53.09 -42.98
CA ALA A 55 44.15 51.69 -43.37
C ALA A 55 44.19 50.78 -42.14
N VAL A 56 43.36 49.74 -42.13
CA VAL A 56 43.33 48.73 -41.08
C VAL A 56 43.62 47.37 -41.73
N VAL A 57 44.63 46.69 -41.20
CA VAL A 57 45.02 45.33 -41.59
C VAL A 57 44.77 44.41 -40.41
N ASN A 58 43.95 43.38 -40.61
CA ASN A 58 43.72 42.36 -39.59
C ASN A 58 44.46 41.07 -39.96
N ALA A 59 45.50 40.73 -39.19
CA ALA A 59 46.21 39.46 -39.32
C ALA A 59 45.89 38.49 -38.17
N ASP A 60 45.00 38.87 -37.25
CA ASP A 60 44.62 38.09 -36.07
C ASP A 60 43.98 36.73 -36.42
N ALA A 61 44.40 35.68 -35.73
CA ALA A 61 43.92 34.31 -35.97
C ALA A 61 42.80 33.86 -35.00
N GLY A 62 42.43 34.70 -34.03
CA GLY A 62 41.56 34.31 -32.92
C GLY A 62 42.28 33.47 -31.86
N ALA A 63 41.58 33.18 -30.76
CA ALA A 63 42.08 32.36 -29.65
C ALA A 63 40.97 31.48 -29.07
N ASP A 64 41.33 30.43 -28.32
CA ASP A 64 40.41 29.68 -27.48
C ASP A 64 40.54 30.14 -26.04
N PHE A 65 39.42 30.48 -25.40
CA PHE A 65 39.38 30.84 -23.99
C PHE A 65 38.32 29.99 -23.29
N ASP A 66 38.75 29.07 -22.44
CA ASP A 66 37.91 28.11 -21.71
C ASP A 66 36.90 27.35 -22.62
N GLY A 67 37.37 26.90 -23.79
CA GLY A 67 36.57 26.11 -24.74
C GLY A 67 35.56 26.94 -25.56
N LYS A 68 35.64 28.27 -25.50
CA LYS A 68 34.86 29.20 -26.34
C LYS A 68 35.80 29.93 -27.30
N PRO A 69 35.45 30.04 -28.60
CA PRO A 69 36.23 30.82 -29.55
C PRO A 69 36.15 32.31 -29.21
N LEU A 70 37.30 32.97 -29.19
CA LEU A 70 37.47 34.39 -28.88
C LEU A 70 38.19 35.07 -30.05
N ALA A 71 37.50 35.97 -30.76
CA ALA A 71 38.01 36.65 -31.95
C ALA A 71 38.09 38.17 -31.72
N VAL A 72 38.97 38.59 -30.82
CA VAL A 72 39.11 40.00 -30.40
C VAL A 72 39.55 40.90 -31.56
N GLY A 73 40.39 40.40 -32.48
CA GLY A 73 40.81 41.17 -33.66
C GLY A 73 39.66 41.41 -34.63
N GLU A 74 38.79 40.42 -34.84
CA GLU A 74 37.60 40.55 -35.69
C GLU A 74 36.56 41.47 -35.07
N ASP A 75 36.30 41.33 -33.76
CA ASP A 75 35.42 42.23 -33.01
C ASP A 75 35.90 43.69 -33.08
N LEU A 76 37.22 43.92 -33.00
CA LEU A 76 37.81 45.25 -33.15
C LEU A 76 37.60 45.81 -34.56
N VAL A 77 37.78 45.00 -35.61
CA VAL A 77 37.51 45.42 -36.99
C VAL A 77 36.05 45.82 -37.17
N ASP A 78 35.12 45.04 -36.66
CA ASP A 78 33.69 45.34 -36.77
C ASP A 78 33.31 46.61 -36.01
N GLN A 79 33.87 46.85 -34.83
CA GLN A 79 33.70 48.12 -34.12
C GLN A 79 34.32 49.32 -34.85
N LEU A 80 35.47 49.14 -35.50
CA LEU A 80 36.09 50.20 -36.30
C LEU A 80 35.24 50.55 -37.53
N LYS A 81 34.54 49.59 -38.14
CA LYS A 81 33.59 49.88 -39.23
C LYS A 81 32.43 50.77 -38.79
N ASP A 82 31.95 50.58 -37.56
CA ASP A 82 30.87 51.38 -36.98
C ASP A 82 31.34 52.75 -36.43
N SER A 83 32.65 52.92 -36.24
CA SER A 83 33.25 54.18 -35.77
C SER A 83 33.26 55.26 -36.85
N HIS A 84 32.78 56.46 -36.50
CA HIS A 84 32.84 57.65 -37.36
C HIS A 84 34.06 58.55 -37.08
N THR A 85 35.06 58.04 -36.36
CA THR A 85 36.21 58.86 -35.95
C THR A 85 37.22 59.09 -37.07
N PHE A 86 37.42 58.11 -37.95
CA PHE A 86 38.33 58.16 -39.10
C PHE A 86 37.65 57.65 -40.37
N LYS A 87 38.23 57.93 -41.53
CA LYS A 87 37.84 57.27 -42.78
C LYS A 87 38.54 55.91 -42.86
N TRP A 88 37.95 54.92 -42.21
CA TRP A 88 38.51 53.57 -42.17
C TRP A 88 38.49 52.91 -43.54
N THR A 89 39.62 52.31 -43.93
CA THR A 89 39.73 51.49 -45.13
C THR A 89 40.37 50.16 -44.75
N PHE A 90 39.63 49.07 -44.93
CA PHE A 90 40.10 47.74 -44.57
C PHE A 90 40.76 47.11 -45.79
N VAL A 91 42.05 46.77 -45.67
CA VAL A 91 42.89 46.35 -46.79
C VAL A 91 43.84 45.23 -46.34
N ASP A 92 44.42 44.52 -47.29
CA ASP A 92 45.50 43.57 -46.98
C ASP A 92 46.83 44.29 -46.69
N ALA A 93 47.78 43.60 -46.06
CA ALA A 93 49.07 44.16 -45.66
C ALA A 93 49.83 44.81 -46.82
N LYS A 94 49.80 44.20 -48.02
CA LYS A 94 50.53 44.70 -49.19
C LYS A 94 49.89 45.96 -49.76
N GLN A 95 48.56 46.04 -49.74
CA GLN A 95 47.80 47.22 -50.12
C GLN A 95 48.01 48.37 -49.13
N ALA A 96 48.04 48.07 -47.83
CA ALA A 96 48.29 49.05 -46.79
C ALA A 96 49.69 49.68 -46.92
N GLU A 97 50.73 48.86 -47.09
CA GLU A 97 52.10 49.33 -47.29
C GLU A 97 52.23 50.21 -48.54
N LYS A 98 51.65 49.77 -49.67
CA LYS A 98 51.68 50.53 -50.92
C LYS A 98 50.93 51.85 -50.80
N GLY A 99 49.74 51.84 -50.19
CA GLY A 99 48.93 53.06 -50.00
C GLY A 99 49.57 54.04 -49.01
N LEU A 100 50.29 53.54 -48.00
CA LEU A 100 51.07 54.38 -47.08
C LEU A 100 52.25 55.05 -47.80
N ALA A 101 52.96 54.31 -48.67
CA ALA A 101 54.07 54.82 -49.45
C ALA A 101 53.63 55.82 -50.54
N GLN A 102 52.44 55.63 -51.11
CA GLN A 102 51.86 56.51 -52.14
C GLN A 102 51.12 57.73 -51.57
N GLY A 103 50.94 57.79 -50.25
CA GLY A 103 50.24 58.88 -49.56
C GLY A 103 48.71 58.77 -49.59
N ASP A 104 48.18 57.63 -50.03
CA ASP A 104 46.74 57.33 -50.02
C ASP A 104 46.22 57.12 -48.59
N TYR A 105 47.09 56.64 -47.70
CA TYR A 105 46.82 56.49 -46.26
C TYR A 105 47.81 57.32 -45.45
N TYR A 106 47.31 57.99 -44.40
CA TYR A 106 48.17 58.71 -43.45
C TYR A 106 48.70 57.78 -42.35
N TYR A 107 47.94 56.73 -42.04
CA TYR A 107 48.22 55.75 -40.99
C TYR A 107 47.80 54.36 -41.46
N VAL A 108 48.59 53.36 -41.06
CA VAL A 108 48.20 51.95 -41.10
C VAL A 108 48.17 51.42 -39.68
N ILE A 109 47.05 50.81 -39.30
CA ILE A 109 46.90 50.04 -38.06
C ILE A 109 46.93 48.56 -38.44
N GLU A 110 47.89 47.83 -37.90
CA GLU A 110 48.04 46.39 -38.08
C GLU A 110 47.69 45.69 -36.77
N ILE A 111 46.72 44.78 -36.85
CA ILE A 111 46.35 43.86 -35.78
C ILE A 111 47.18 42.58 -35.97
N PRO A 112 48.16 42.27 -35.10
CA PRO A 112 49.04 41.11 -35.25
C PRO A 112 48.30 39.77 -35.13
N SER A 113 48.92 38.69 -35.61
CA SER A 113 48.35 37.33 -35.55
C SER A 113 48.07 36.81 -34.15
N GLU A 114 48.83 37.29 -33.17
CA GLU A 114 48.76 36.86 -31.77
C GLU A 114 47.82 37.74 -30.93
N PHE A 115 47.11 38.70 -31.53
CA PHE A 115 46.37 39.73 -30.81
C PHE A 115 45.28 39.14 -29.89
N SER A 116 44.43 38.24 -30.40
CA SER A 116 43.41 37.54 -29.62
C SER A 116 44.02 36.61 -28.58
N GLN A 117 45.15 35.97 -28.87
CA GLN A 117 45.83 35.08 -27.94
C GLN A 117 46.52 35.86 -26.80
N GLN A 118 47.07 37.03 -27.08
CA GLN A 118 47.62 37.91 -26.05
C GLN A 118 46.50 38.45 -25.15
N ALA A 119 45.33 38.74 -25.72
CA ALA A 119 44.16 39.13 -24.94
C ALA A 119 43.69 38.05 -23.94
N THR A 120 43.91 36.75 -24.20
CA THR A 120 43.57 35.70 -23.22
C THR A 120 44.52 35.64 -22.02
N THR A 121 45.74 36.17 -22.14
CA THR A 121 46.77 36.10 -21.09
C THR A 121 46.62 37.13 -19.98
N LEU A 122 45.62 38.02 -20.05
CA LEU A 122 45.42 39.12 -19.10
C LEU A 122 45.20 38.65 -17.64
N LEU A 123 44.84 37.39 -17.44
CA LEU A 123 44.63 36.75 -16.13
C LEU A 123 45.75 35.80 -15.72
N ASP A 124 46.71 35.61 -16.60
CA ASP A 124 47.88 34.81 -16.30
C ASP A 124 48.77 35.56 -15.32
N LYS A 125 49.65 34.80 -14.65
CA LYS A 125 50.63 35.38 -13.70
C LYS A 125 51.55 36.41 -14.36
N GLU A 126 51.77 36.32 -15.67
CA GLU A 126 52.53 37.28 -16.48
C GLU A 126 51.69 37.67 -17.71
N PRO A 127 50.91 38.77 -17.63
CA PRO A 127 50.06 39.16 -18.74
C PRO A 127 50.87 39.76 -19.89
N HIS A 128 50.57 39.33 -21.12
CA HIS A 128 51.10 39.91 -22.34
C HIS A 128 50.01 40.77 -22.99
N PRO A 129 50.03 42.11 -22.81
CA PRO A 129 48.99 42.97 -23.33
C PRO A 129 48.97 42.93 -24.86
N ALA A 130 47.79 42.73 -25.43
CA ALA A 130 47.58 42.77 -26.87
C ALA A 130 47.95 44.17 -27.41
N ALA A 131 48.98 44.23 -28.25
CA ALA A 131 49.51 45.48 -28.78
C ALA A 131 49.24 45.60 -30.28
N LEU A 132 48.68 46.73 -30.71
CA LEU A 132 48.54 47.07 -32.12
C LEU A 132 49.87 47.60 -32.68
N ARG A 133 50.15 47.29 -33.94
CA ARG A 133 51.29 47.86 -34.67
C ARG A 133 50.81 49.04 -35.50
N TYR A 134 51.54 50.14 -35.41
CA TYR A 134 51.21 51.37 -36.13
C TYR A 134 52.34 51.69 -37.10
N LEU A 135 52.01 51.90 -38.37
CA LEU A 135 52.95 52.36 -39.39
C LEU A 135 52.55 53.75 -39.86
N THR A 136 53.53 54.64 -39.90
CA THR A 136 53.37 56.05 -40.23
C THR A 136 54.35 56.44 -41.32
N ASN A 137 53.99 57.46 -42.11
CA ASN A 137 54.89 58.08 -43.07
C ASN A 137 55.50 59.34 -42.44
N ASP A 138 56.40 59.14 -41.47
CA ASP A 138 56.95 60.21 -40.61
C ASP A 138 57.91 61.17 -41.34
N SER A 139 58.32 60.86 -42.58
CA SER A 139 59.37 61.59 -43.30
C SER A 139 58.93 62.89 -43.98
N GLU A 140 57.63 63.18 -44.11
CA GLU A 140 57.16 64.32 -44.93
C GLU A 140 56.24 65.33 -44.18
N ASN A 141 55.68 65.03 -43.00
CA ASN A 141 54.76 65.97 -42.32
C ASN A 141 54.63 65.83 -40.78
N TYR A 142 55.36 66.65 -40.02
CA TYR A 142 55.38 66.68 -38.53
C TYR A 142 54.00 66.93 -37.87
N LEU A 143 53.12 67.69 -38.53
CA LEU A 143 51.78 67.99 -38.04
C LEU A 143 50.87 66.75 -38.06
N ALA A 144 51.00 65.89 -39.08
CA ALA A 144 50.28 64.62 -39.15
C ALA A 144 50.71 63.73 -37.98
N ALA A 145 52.02 63.45 -37.85
CA ALA A 145 52.58 62.61 -36.78
C ALA A 145 52.10 63.01 -35.36
N LYS A 146 52.04 64.32 -35.07
CA LYS A 146 51.57 64.81 -33.77
C LYS A 146 50.05 64.62 -33.58
N ILE A 147 49.25 64.84 -34.61
CA ILE A 147 47.79 64.61 -34.59
C ILE A 147 47.46 63.11 -34.43
N GLY A 148 48.22 62.22 -35.08
CA GLY A 148 48.09 60.77 -34.94
C GLY A 148 48.39 60.27 -33.53
N SER A 149 49.38 60.84 -32.84
CA SER A 149 49.74 60.42 -31.48
C SER A 149 48.59 60.58 -30.47
N SER A 150 47.88 61.71 -30.48
CA SER A 150 46.71 61.93 -29.60
C SER A 150 45.48 61.12 -30.01
N ALA A 151 45.35 60.75 -31.27
CA ALA A 151 44.32 59.81 -31.73
C ALA A 151 44.56 58.38 -31.22
N ILE A 152 45.83 57.94 -31.23
CA ILE A 152 46.24 56.62 -30.72
C ILE A 152 45.99 56.52 -29.21
N GLU A 153 46.28 57.58 -28.44
CA GLU A 153 45.97 57.61 -27.00
C GLU A 153 44.46 57.48 -26.72
N LYS A 154 43.60 58.10 -27.54
CA LYS A 154 42.14 57.94 -27.44
C LYS A 154 41.70 56.52 -27.76
N LEU A 155 42.25 55.94 -28.83
CA LEU A 155 41.97 54.55 -29.24
C LEU A 155 42.41 53.55 -28.16
N GLN A 156 43.58 53.74 -27.55
CA GLN A 156 44.06 52.90 -26.44
C GLN A 156 43.13 52.97 -25.23
N LYS A 157 42.64 54.16 -24.89
CA LYS A 157 41.70 54.34 -23.78
C LYS A 157 40.36 53.65 -24.04
N GLU A 158 39.84 53.76 -25.26
CA GLU A 158 38.59 53.12 -25.67
C GLU A 158 38.71 51.59 -25.69
N LEU A 159 39.83 51.07 -26.21
CA LEU A 159 40.13 49.65 -26.22
C LEU A 159 40.27 49.07 -24.79
N SER A 160 40.99 49.77 -23.91
CA SER A 160 41.14 49.35 -22.50
C SER A 160 39.79 49.27 -21.77
N GLN A 161 38.88 50.21 -22.04
CA GLN A 161 37.51 50.18 -21.50
C GLN A 161 36.69 49.02 -22.06
N GLN A 162 36.81 48.71 -23.36
CA GLN A 162 36.13 47.59 -24.02
C GLN A 162 36.59 46.24 -23.47
N VAL A 163 37.91 46.03 -23.36
CA VAL A 163 38.50 44.80 -22.79
C VAL A 163 38.06 44.61 -21.34
N THR A 164 38.10 45.68 -20.53
CA THR A 164 37.64 45.63 -19.14
C THR A 164 36.15 45.27 -19.04
N LYS A 165 35.31 45.80 -19.95
CA LYS A 165 33.87 45.51 -20.01
C LYS A 165 33.58 44.07 -20.43
N ALA A 166 34.29 43.55 -21.43
CA ALA A 166 34.18 42.16 -21.87
C ALA A 166 34.58 41.19 -20.74
N TYR A 167 35.67 41.49 -20.04
CA TYR A 167 36.14 40.72 -18.90
C TYR A 167 35.15 40.72 -17.73
N ALA A 168 34.66 41.90 -17.33
CA ALA A 168 33.64 41.99 -16.28
C ALA A 168 32.41 41.16 -16.64
N LYS A 169 31.96 41.21 -17.90
CA LYS A 169 30.84 40.40 -18.39
C LYS A 169 31.12 38.88 -18.32
N ALA A 170 32.32 38.44 -18.67
CA ALA A 170 32.71 37.03 -18.60
C ALA A 170 32.81 36.53 -17.15
N LEU A 171 33.39 37.33 -16.24
CA LEU A 171 33.42 37.03 -14.81
C LEU A 171 32.03 36.95 -14.20
N PHE A 172 31.17 37.95 -14.45
CA PHE A 172 29.80 37.92 -13.93
C PHE A 172 29.03 36.72 -14.47
N GLY A 173 29.21 36.35 -15.74
CA GLY A 173 28.62 35.14 -16.31
C GLY A 173 29.09 33.86 -15.61
N SER A 174 30.38 33.76 -15.29
CA SER A 174 30.95 32.60 -14.57
C SER A 174 30.47 32.52 -13.12
N ILE A 175 30.31 33.67 -12.45
CA ILE A 175 29.75 33.76 -11.10
C ILE A 175 28.26 33.37 -11.11
N ASP A 176 27.50 33.82 -12.11
CA ASP A 176 26.09 33.42 -12.28
C ASP A 176 25.96 31.91 -12.53
N GLU A 177 26.86 31.32 -13.32
CA GLU A 177 26.88 29.88 -13.61
C GLU A 177 27.24 29.07 -12.35
N ALA A 178 28.24 29.52 -11.58
CA ALA A 178 28.57 28.94 -10.29
C ALA A 178 27.43 29.07 -9.26
N ALA A 179 26.76 30.23 -9.20
CA ALA A 179 25.59 30.43 -8.36
C ALA A 179 24.44 29.50 -8.77
N GLY A 180 24.23 29.29 -10.07
CA GLY A 180 23.31 28.30 -10.61
C GLY A 180 23.65 26.87 -10.18
N GLY A 181 24.92 26.48 -10.25
CA GLY A 181 25.40 25.19 -9.79
C GLY A 181 25.20 24.98 -8.28
N ILE A 182 25.47 26.00 -7.47
CA ILE A 182 25.21 25.97 -6.01
C ILE A 182 23.72 25.85 -5.71
N ALA A 183 22.87 26.59 -6.43
CA ALA A 183 21.42 26.49 -6.30
C ALA A 183 20.93 25.07 -6.63
N GLN A 184 21.42 24.47 -7.73
CA GLN A 184 21.11 23.09 -8.09
C GLN A 184 21.58 22.09 -7.03
N ALA A 185 22.78 22.28 -6.47
CA ALA A 185 23.30 21.44 -5.40
C ALA A 185 22.45 21.56 -4.12
N SER A 186 22.01 22.78 -3.77
CA SER A 186 21.11 23.03 -2.66
C SER A 186 19.75 22.34 -2.86
N ASP A 187 19.17 22.43 -4.06
CA ASP A 187 17.93 21.73 -4.41
C ASP A 187 18.10 20.21 -4.36
N GLY A 188 19.24 19.69 -4.84
CA GLY A 188 19.60 18.27 -4.76
C GLY A 188 19.71 17.79 -3.32
N ALA A 189 20.36 18.57 -2.45
CA ALA A 189 20.45 18.28 -1.02
C ALA A 189 19.07 18.30 -0.34
N GLY A 190 18.20 19.23 -0.70
CA GLY A 190 16.81 19.28 -0.25
C GLY A 190 16.04 18.00 -0.62
N LYS A 191 16.11 17.59 -1.90
CA LYS A 191 15.49 16.34 -2.37
C LYS A 191 16.02 15.10 -1.65
N LEU A 192 17.32 15.06 -1.37
CA LEU A 192 17.93 13.96 -0.62
C LEU A 192 17.43 13.91 0.82
N ALA A 193 17.32 15.07 1.49
CA ALA A 193 16.79 15.17 2.84
C ALA A 193 15.32 14.72 2.92
N ASP A 194 14.50 15.08 1.94
CA ASP A 194 13.09 14.65 1.86
C ASP A 194 12.97 13.15 1.54
N GLY A 195 13.85 12.62 0.69
CA GLY A 195 13.96 11.19 0.44
C GLY A 195 14.35 10.41 1.70
N ALA A 196 15.29 10.93 2.50
CA ALA A 196 15.70 10.31 3.77
C ALA A 196 14.56 10.29 4.79
N LYS A 197 13.80 11.40 4.94
CA LYS A 197 12.59 11.43 5.80
C LYS A 197 11.53 10.43 5.34
N SER A 198 11.34 10.30 4.03
CA SER A 198 10.38 9.34 3.46
C SER A 198 10.83 7.89 3.72
N ALA A 199 12.12 7.61 3.62
CA ALA A 199 12.71 6.31 3.94
C ALA A 199 12.59 5.97 5.44
N GLU A 200 12.82 6.95 6.32
CA GLU A 200 12.62 6.83 7.76
C GLU A 200 11.15 6.46 8.06
N ALA A 201 10.19 7.23 7.55
CA ALA A 201 8.76 6.94 7.72
C ALA A 201 8.37 5.54 7.18
N GLY A 202 8.93 5.14 6.04
CA GLY A 202 8.75 3.79 5.50
C GLY A 202 9.32 2.69 6.43
N ALA A 203 10.49 2.92 7.03
CA ALA A 203 11.08 1.99 7.99
C ALA A 203 10.24 1.89 9.28
N GLU A 204 9.65 2.99 9.74
CA GLU A 204 8.72 2.96 10.88
C GLU A 204 7.47 2.14 10.58
N GLN A 205 6.88 2.31 9.40
CA GLN A 205 5.72 1.51 8.95
C GLN A 205 6.06 0.01 8.89
N ILE A 206 7.25 -0.34 8.39
CA ILE A 206 7.71 -1.73 8.35
C ILE A 206 7.87 -2.29 9.77
N ARG A 207 8.50 -1.53 10.68
CA ARG A 207 8.67 -1.92 12.08
C ARG A 207 7.32 -2.17 12.76
N ASP A 208 6.36 -1.28 12.57
CA ASP A 208 5.01 -1.42 13.13
C ASP A 208 4.27 -2.61 12.51
N GLY A 209 4.42 -2.83 11.20
CA GLY A 209 3.88 -3.99 10.50
C GLY A 209 4.46 -5.31 11.03
N ALA A 210 5.78 -5.37 11.24
CA ALA A 210 6.46 -6.52 11.80
C ALA A 210 6.04 -6.79 13.25
N ALA A 211 5.88 -5.75 14.07
CA ALA A 211 5.39 -5.87 15.43
C ALA A 211 3.94 -6.41 15.47
N LYS A 212 3.07 -5.91 14.58
CA LYS A 212 1.70 -6.44 14.42
C LYS A 212 1.71 -7.89 14.00
N LEU A 213 2.51 -8.25 12.99
CA LEU A 213 2.65 -9.62 12.52
C LEU A 213 3.12 -10.55 13.65
N ALA A 214 4.17 -10.18 14.39
CA ALA A 214 4.66 -10.97 15.53
C ALA A 214 3.60 -11.14 16.63
N SER A 215 2.80 -10.09 16.90
CA SER A 215 1.66 -10.18 17.83
C SER A 215 0.59 -11.15 17.33
N SER A 216 0.16 -11.00 16.08
CA SER A 216 -0.85 -11.87 15.45
C SER A 216 -0.38 -13.32 15.36
N THR A 217 0.90 -13.59 15.08
CA THR A 217 1.46 -14.95 15.09
C THR A 217 1.44 -15.56 16.49
N ARG A 218 1.72 -14.79 17.55
CA ARG A 218 1.56 -15.28 18.93
C ARG A 218 0.11 -15.56 19.29
N GLN A 219 -0.82 -14.71 18.87
CA GLN A 219 -2.25 -14.96 19.06
C GLN A 219 -2.71 -16.21 18.31
N LEU A 220 -2.24 -16.40 17.07
CA LEU A 220 -2.53 -17.60 16.29
C LEU A 220 -1.97 -18.86 16.97
N ALA A 221 -0.72 -18.81 17.47
CA ALA A 221 -0.13 -19.92 18.22
C ALA A 221 -0.96 -20.29 19.47
N GLY A 222 -1.39 -19.29 20.25
CA GLY A 222 -2.29 -19.53 21.38
C GLY A 222 -3.66 -20.08 20.97
N GLY A 223 -4.18 -19.66 19.81
CA GLY A 223 -5.40 -20.23 19.24
C GLY A 223 -5.26 -21.70 18.83
N VAL A 224 -4.10 -22.08 18.26
CA VAL A 224 -3.78 -23.47 17.91
C VAL A 224 -3.62 -24.33 19.15
N GLU A 225 -2.94 -23.86 20.20
CA GLU A 225 -2.85 -24.56 21.48
C GLU A 225 -4.22 -24.78 22.14
N ALA A 226 -5.09 -23.77 22.11
CA ALA A 226 -6.45 -23.89 22.62
C ALA A 226 -7.28 -24.89 21.81
N LEU A 227 -7.10 -24.93 20.48
CA LEU A 227 -7.76 -25.88 19.60
C LEU A 227 -7.29 -27.32 19.87
N ASP A 228 -5.99 -27.54 20.05
CA ASP A 228 -5.41 -28.84 20.42
C ASP A 228 -5.96 -29.33 21.76
N GLY A 229 -5.98 -28.45 22.77
CA GLY A 229 -6.61 -28.74 24.07
C GLY A 229 -8.09 -29.11 23.95
N GLY A 230 -8.85 -28.37 23.14
CA GLY A 230 -10.26 -28.66 22.86
C GLY A 230 -10.47 -29.99 22.12
N ALA A 231 -9.62 -30.32 21.15
CA ALA A 231 -9.64 -31.61 20.44
C ALA A 231 -9.34 -32.77 21.39
N GLY A 232 -8.39 -32.60 22.31
CA GLY A 232 -8.11 -33.56 23.38
C GLY A 232 -9.30 -33.81 24.31
N GLN A 233 -9.98 -32.74 24.73
CA GLN A 233 -11.19 -32.84 25.55
C GLN A 233 -12.34 -33.55 24.80
N LEU A 234 -12.53 -33.23 23.52
CA LEU A 234 -13.56 -33.87 22.68
C LEU A 234 -13.27 -35.37 22.51
N LYS A 235 -12.01 -35.76 22.30
CA LYS A 235 -11.58 -37.16 22.24
C LYS A 235 -11.87 -37.90 23.55
N ALA A 236 -11.55 -37.30 24.69
CA ALA A 236 -11.83 -37.89 26.00
C ALA A 236 -13.35 -38.03 26.24
N GLY A 237 -14.13 -37.00 25.91
CA GLY A 237 -15.59 -37.01 26.05
C GLY A 237 -16.27 -38.07 25.17
N THR A 238 -15.85 -38.19 23.92
CA THR A 238 -16.40 -39.20 22.99
C THR A 238 -16.02 -40.63 23.40
N ALA A 239 -14.81 -40.85 23.94
CA ALA A 239 -14.44 -42.13 24.54
C ALA A 239 -15.33 -42.47 25.75
N ALA A 240 -15.58 -41.51 26.64
CA ALA A 240 -16.46 -41.71 27.79
C ALA A 240 -17.91 -42.04 27.38
N VAL A 241 -18.44 -41.38 26.34
CA VAL A 241 -19.77 -41.69 25.77
C VAL A 241 -19.80 -43.09 25.18
N SER A 242 -18.77 -43.50 24.43
CA SER A 242 -18.66 -44.85 23.86
C SER A 242 -18.65 -45.91 24.96
N ASP A 243 -17.86 -45.72 26.02
CA ASP A 243 -17.82 -46.61 27.18
C ASP A 243 -19.16 -46.67 27.93
N GLY A 244 -19.80 -45.52 28.12
CA GLY A 244 -21.13 -45.42 28.73
C GLY A 244 -22.19 -46.17 27.93
N ALA A 245 -22.19 -46.01 26.60
CA ALA A 245 -23.11 -46.71 25.71
C ALA A 245 -22.87 -48.23 25.71
N ALA A 246 -21.62 -48.69 25.77
CA ALA A 246 -21.29 -50.11 25.91
C ALA A 246 -21.81 -50.70 27.23
N LYS A 247 -21.62 -49.98 28.35
CA LYS A 247 -22.15 -50.37 29.67
C LYS A 247 -23.69 -50.42 29.67
N LEU A 248 -24.33 -49.44 29.06
CA LEU A 248 -25.80 -49.40 28.92
C LEU A 248 -26.30 -50.59 28.11
N SER A 249 -25.70 -50.87 26.95
CA SER A 249 -26.07 -52.01 26.10
C SER A 249 -25.92 -53.35 26.85
N ALA A 250 -24.81 -53.53 27.58
CA ALA A 250 -24.63 -54.71 28.42
C ALA A 250 -25.70 -54.82 29.53
N GLY A 251 -26.07 -53.71 30.17
CA GLY A 251 -27.14 -53.65 31.16
C GLY A 251 -28.51 -53.99 30.58
N LEU A 252 -28.85 -53.44 29.41
CA LEU A 252 -30.08 -53.74 28.68
C LEU A 252 -30.14 -55.21 28.26
N GLY A 253 -29.02 -55.79 27.84
CA GLY A 253 -28.92 -57.22 27.56
C GLY A 253 -29.22 -58.10 28.77
N LYS A 254 -28.68 -57.75 29.95
CA LYS A 254 -29.01 -58.43 31.22
C LYS A 254 -30.49 -58.31 31.57
N LEU A 255 -31.07 -57.12 31.40
CA LEU A 255 -32.48 -56.88 31.71
C LEU A 255 -33.42 -57.61 30.74
N SER A 256 -33.07 -57.67 29.44
CA SER A 256 -33.80 -58.48 28.45
C SER A 256 -33.77 -59.97 28.80
N ALA A 257 -32.60 -60.50 29.18
CA ALA A 257 -32.48 -61.90 29.63
C ALA A 257 -33.33 -62.19 30.87
N ALA A 258 -33.29 -61.30 31.88
CA ALA A 258 -34.12 -61.42 33.07
C ALA A 258 -35.62 -61.33 32.75
N GLY A 259 -36.01 -60.44 31.84
CA GLY A 259 -37.38 -60.33 31.33
C GLY A 259 -37.84 -61.62 30.65
N GLY A 260 -36.99 -62.26 29.85
CA GLY A 260 -37.26 -63.57 29.24
C GLY A 260 -37.44 -64.68 30.27
N GLN A 261 -36.61 -64.72 31.31
CA GLN A 261 -36.76 -65.67 32.42
C GLN A 261 -38.09 -65.47 33.17
N LEU A 262 -38.46 -64.21 33.43
CA LEU A 262 -39.71 -63.87 34.09
C LEU A 262 -40.93 -64.23 33.23
N SER A 263 -40.90 -63.97 31.92
CA SER A 263 -41.95 -64.38 30.99
C SER A 263 -42.15 -65.90 30.99
N GLY A 264 -41.06 -66.67 30.88
CA GLY A 264 -41.15 -68.14 30.93
C GLY A 264 -41.63 -68.67 32.28
N GLY A 265 -41.35 -67.96 33.38
CA GLY A 265 -41.94 -68.26 34.69
C GLY A 265 -43.44 -67.97 34.76
N ALA A 266 -43.88 -66.84 34.20
CA ALA A 266 -45.28 -66.46 34.12
C ALA A 266 -46.09 -67.45 33.24
N ASP A 267 -45.55 -67.89 32.09
CA ASP A 267 -46.19 -68.90 31.24
C ASP A 267 -46.38 -70.24 31.96
N LYS A 268 -45.38 -70.68 32.73
CA LYS A 268 -45.47 -71.88 33.57
C LYS A 268 -46.54 -71.71 34.66
N ALA A 269 -46.62 -70.55 35.29
CA ALA A 269 -47.61 -70.25 36.31
C ALA A 269 -49.04 -70.21 35.73
N ALA A 270 -49.21 -69.63 34.55
CA ALA A 270 -50.49 -69.62 33.82
C ALA A 270 -50.93 -71.05 33.45
N SER A 271 -50.00 -71.86 32.93
CA SER A 271 -50.27 -73.27 32.60
C SER A 271 -50.67 -74.09 33.84
N ALA A 272 -50.02 -73.85 34.99
CA ALA A 272 -50.36 -74.49 36.25
C ALA A 272 -51.72 -74.02 36.79
N GLY A 273 -52.03 -72.72 36.65
CA GLY A 273 -53.31 -72.13 37.01
C GLY A 273 -54.48 -72.73 36.21
N ALA A 274 -54.31 -72.90 34.90
CA ALA A 274 -55.30 -73.54 34.05
C ALA A 274 -55.60 -74.98 34.49
N LYS A 275 -54.57 -75.79 34.77
CA LYS A 275 -54.72 -77.16 35.29
C LYS A 275 -55.42 -77.19 36.65
N LEU A 276 -55.10 -76.22 37.53
CA LEU A 276 -55.78 -76.10 38.82
C LEU A 276 -57.27 -75.77 38.63
N ALA A 277 -57.61 -74.85 37.72
CA ALA A 277 -58.99 -74.51 37.42
C ALA A 277 -59.78 -75.70 36.87
N GLU A 278 -59.19 -76.49 35.96
CA GLU A 278 -59.78 -77.74 35.45
C GLU A 278 -60.04 -78.77 36.57
N GLY A 279 -59.05 -78.95 37.46
CA GLY A 279 -59.19 -79.84 38.62
C GLY A 279 -60.27 -79.38 39.59
N LEU A 280 -60.39 -78.06 39.81
CA LEU A 280 -61.43 -77.49 40.64
C LEU A 280 -62.82 -77.63 40.04
N ALA A 281 -62.96 -77.43 38.73
CA ALA A 281 -64.23 -77.65 38.03
C ALA A 281 -64.66 -79.13 38.15
N SER A 282 -63.71 -80.05 38.05
CA SER A 282 -63.97 -81.49 38.24
C SER A 282 -64.38 -81.82 39.67
N ALA A 283 -63.69 -81.27 40.68
CA ALA A 283 -64.04 -81.44 42.08
C ALA A 283 -65.41 -80.84 42.43
N GLN A 284 -65.73 -79.68 41.83
CA GLN A 284 -67.03 -79.02 41.97
C GLN A 284 -68.15 -79.92 41.46
N GLN A 285 -67.99 -80.47 40.26
CA GLN A 285 -68.96 -81.37 39.65
C GLN A 285 -69.16 -82.63 40.49
N GLY A 286 -68.06 -83.29 40.89
CA GLY A 286 -68.13 -84.49 41.73
C GLY A 286 -68.78 -84.23 43.10
N SER A 287 -68.54 -83.06 43.70
CA SER A 287 -69.20 -82.66 44.95
C SER A 287 -70.70 -82.42 44.76
N ALA A 288 -71.10 -81.78 43.66
CA ALA A 288 -72.50 -81.60 43.32
C ALA A 288 -73.22 -82.93 43.07
N ASP A 289 -72.57 -83.86 42.36
CA ASP A 289 -73.09 -85.20 42.10
C ASP A 289 -73.25 -86.01 43.40
N LEU A 290 -72.25 -85.95 44.29
CA LEU A 290 -72.30 -86.59 45.62
C LEU A 290 -73.40 -86.01 46.50
N ALA A 291 -73.55 -84.68 46.54
CA ALA A 291 -74.62 -84.01 47.28
C ALA A 291 -76.00 -84.44 46.74
N GLY A 292 -76.17 -84.47 45.42
CA GLY A 292 -77.40 -84.91 44.78
C GLY A 292 -77.74 -86.38 45.06
N ALA A 293 -76.74 -87.27 45.03
CA ALA A 293 -76.91 -88.68 45.37
C ALA A 293 -77.27 -88.88 46.84
N ALA A 294 -76.59 -88.18 47.75
CA ALA A 294 -76.86 -88.22 49.19
C ALA A 294 -78.27 -87.69 49.53
N ALA A 295 -78.71 -86.61 48.87
CA ALA A 295 -80.05 -86.06 49.02
C ALA A 295 -81.14 -87.03 48.53
N LYS A 296 -80.91 -87.71 47.39
CA LYS A 296 -81.81 -88.76 46.89
C LYS A 296 -81.90 -89.93 47.86
N LEU A 297 -80.77 -90.36 48.42
CA LEU A 297 -80.73 -91.42 49.43
C LEU A 297 -81.49 -91.01 50.69
N SER A 298 -81.25 -89.80 51.22
CA SER A 298 -81.99 -89.32 52.39
C SER A 298 -83.50 -89.25 52.14
N ALA A 299 -83.91 -88.78 50.96
CA ALA A 299 -85.33 -88.72 50.60
C ALA A 299 -85.97 -90.12 50.49
N ALA A 300 -85.25 -91.10 49.94
CA ALA A 300 -85.72 -92.48 49.87
C ALA A 300 -85.83 -93.13 51.26
N LEU A 301 -84.87 -92.87 52.14
CA LEU A 301 -84.89 -93.34 53.53
C LEU A 301 -86.02 -92.68 54.34
N ASP A 302 -86.26 -91.38 54.16
CA ASP A 302 -87.39 -90.66 54.78
C ASP A 302 -88.73 -91.24 54.28
N ALA A 303 -88.86 -91.52 52.99
CA ALA A 303 -90.06 -92.14 52.42
C ALA A 303 -90.29 -93.57 52.95
N TYR A 304 -89.22 -94.35 53.13
CA TYR A 304 -89.29 -95.69 53.74
C TYR A 304 -89.72 -95.63 55.21
N ALA A 305 -89.15 -94.71 55.99
CA ALA A 305 -89.54 -94.49 57.39
C ALA A 305 -91.02 -94.07 57.52
N ALA A 306 -91.53 -93.27 56.58
CA ALA A 306 -92.94 -92.87 56.56
C ALA A 306 -93.89 -94.03 56.21
N ALA A 307 -93.45 -94.98 55.37
CA ALA A 307 -94.26 -96.12 54.95
C ALA A 307 -94.31 -97.26 55.99
N VAL A 308 -93.31 -97.35 56.89
CA VAL A 308 -93.19 -98.40 57.90
C VAL A 308 -93.01 -97.78 59.29
N PRO A 309 -94.09 -97.64 60.10
CA PRO A 309 -94.07 -96.90 61.37
C PRO A 309 -93.05 -97.38 62.40
N ASP A 310 -92.81 -98.70 62.47
CA ASP A 310 -91.81 -99.28 63.39
C ASP A 310 -90.37 -98.98 62.95
N ALA A 311 -90.13 -98.84 61.64
CA ALA A 311 -88.81 -98.51 61.10
C ALA A 311 -88.43 -97.05 61.41
N ALA A 312 -89.41 -96.15 61.60
CA ALA A 312 -89.15 -94.76 61.94
C ALA A 312 -88.43 -94.58 63.30
N GLN A 313 -88.58 -95.56 64.21
CA GLN A 313 -87.92 -95.58 65.53
C GLN A 313 -86.60 -96.37 65.53
N ASP A 314 -86.23 -96.99 64.41
CA ASP A 314 -84.97 -97.74 64.29
C ASP A 314 -83.77 -96.78 64.33
N SER A 315 -82.94 -96.94 65.37
CA SER A 315 -81.74 -96.14 65.58
C SER A 315 -80.71 -96.21 64.44
N ALA A 316 -80.61 -97.36 63.74
CA ALA A 316 -79.72 -97.54 62.61
C ALA A 316 -80.22 -96.77 61.38
N LEU A 317 -81.54 -96.76 61.14
CA LEU A 317 -82.14 -95.99 60.05
C LEU A 317 -81.97 -94.47 60.28
N GLN A 318 -82.19 -94.00 61.51
CA GLN A 318 -81.95 -92.61 61.89
C GLN A 318 -80.47 -92.23 61.75
N GLY A 319 -79.55 -93.14 62.12
CA GLY A 319 -78.11 -92.96 61.91
C GLY A 319 -77.74 -92.83 60.44
N LEU A 320 -78.32 -93.66 59.56
CA LEU A 320 -78.08 -93.61 58.12
C LEU A 320 -78.64 -92.33 57.48
N LEU A 321 -79.83 -91.88 57.92
CA LEU A 321 -80.42 -90.60 57.51
C LEU A 321 -79.54 -89.41 57.92
N GLY A 322 -79.05 -89.40 59.17
CA GLY A 322 -78.12 -88.40 59.67
C GLY A 322 -76.82 -88.37 58.86
N ALA A 323 -76.25 -89.54 58.57
CA ALA A 323 -75.05 -89.67 57.75
C ALA A 323 -75.28 -89.18 56.31
N ALA A 324 -76.40 -89.54 55.67
CA ALA A 324 -76.73 -89.09 54.32
C ALA A 324 -76.89 -87.55 54.25
N ARG A 325 -77.58 -86.95 55.23
CA ARG A 325 -77.71 -85.48 55.33
C ARG A 325 -76.36 -84.81 55.61
N ALA A 326 -75.52 -85.39 56.47
CA ALA A 326 -74.18 -84.87 56.75
C ALA A 326 -73.27 -84.91 55.51
N VAL A 327 -73.31 -86.00 54.73
CA VAL A 327 -72.58 -86.11 53.46
C VAL A 327 -73.09 -85.08 52.46
N SER A 328 -74.41 -84.89 52.34
CA SER A 328 -74.99 -83.86 51.46
C SER A 328 -74.55 -82.45 51.86
N ALA A 329 -74.55 -82.13 53.16
CA ALA A 329 -74.12 -80.82 53.65
C ALA A 329 -72.61 -80.60 53.43
N GLY A 330 -71.77 -81.57 53.77
CA GLY A 330 -70.33 -81.49 53.56
C GLY A 330 -69.94 -81.39 52.08
N ALA A 331 -70.65 -82.09 51.20
CA ALA A 331 -70.47 -81.98 49.75
C ALA A 331 -70.88 -80.60 49.22
N ALA A 332 -71.95 -80.01 49.75
CA ALA A 332 -72.35 -78.63 49.42
C ALA A 332 -71.32 -77.60 49.92
N GLU A 333 -70.73 -77.78 51.10
CA GLU A 333 -69.65 -76.92 51.61
C GLU A 333 -68.38 -77.04 50.77
N LEU A 334 -67.97 -78.25 50.39
CA LEU A 334 -66.84 -78.50 49.50
C LEU A 334 -67.05 -77.86 48.12
N SER A 335 -68.28 -77.94 47.61
CA SER A 335 -68.71 -77.27 46.39
C SER A 335 -68.66 -75.73 46.52
N GLY A 336 -69.10 -75.17 47.65
CA GLY A 336 -68.95 -73.74 47.92
C GLY A 336 -67.49 -73.28 48.01
N GLY A 337 -66.63 -74.09 48.65
CA GLY A 337 -65.20 -73.84 48.76
C GLY A 337 -64.48 -73.88 47.41
N SER A 338 -64.75 -74.90 46.60
CA SER A 338 -64.16 -75.06 45.26
C SER A 338 -64.58 -73.93 44.32
N ALA A 339 -65.83 -73.44 44.40
CA ALA A 339 -66.26 -72.26 43.65
C ALA A 339 -65.49 -70.98 44.04
N LYS A 340 -65.22 -70.77 45.34
CA LYS A 340 -64.41 -69.62 45.82
C LYS A 340 -62.97 -69.69 45.32
N LEU A 341 -62.34 -70.86 45.39
CA LEU A 341 -60.99 -71.02 44.87
C LEU A 341 -60.96 -70.86 43.34
N ALA A 342 -61.99 -71.30 42.60
CA ALA A 342 -62.08 -71.11 41.15
C ALA A 342 -62.17 -69.62 40.79
N ALA A 343 -62.96 -68.84 41.53
CA ALA A 343 -63.02 -67.39 41.38
C ALA A 343 -61.66 -66.71 41.66
N GLY A 344 -60.96 -67.13 42.74
CA GLY A 344 -59.61 -66.64 43.03
C GLY A 344 -58.60 -67.04 41.95
N GLY A 345 -58.71 -68.24 41.39
CA GLY A 345 -57.90 -68.70 40.26
C GLY A 345 -58.11 -67.85 39.00
N ALA A 346 -59.36 -67.49 38.69
CA ALA A 346 -59.67 -66.61 37.57
C ALA A 346 -59.07 -65.20 37.75
N GLN A 347 -59.10 -64.64 38.97
CA GLN A 347 -58.44 -63.36 39.27
C GLN A 347 -56.92 -63.46 39.12
N LEU A 348 -56.32 -64.56 39.58
CA LEU A 348 -54.88 -64.80 39.41
C LEU A 348 -54.51 -64.89 37.93
N GLN A 349 -55.32 -65.57 37.11
CA GLN A 349 -55.09 -65.69 35.68
C GLN A 349 -55.16 -64.33 34.97
N GLN A 350 -56.15 -63.48 35.29
CA GLN A 350 -56.20 -62.12 34.77
C GLN A 350 -54.94 -61.31 35.14
N GLY A 351 -54.44 -61.45 36.37
CA GLY A 351 -53.20 -60.82 36.80
C GLY A 351 -51.97 -61.34 36.05
N GLN A 352 -51.93 -62.64 35.73
CA GLN A 352 -50.86 -63.25 34.93
C GLN A 352 -50.87 -62.77 33.48
N ASP A 353 -52.04 -62.66 32.85
CA ASP A 353 -52.18 -62.13 31.50
C ASP A 353 -51.71 -60.68 31.42
N ALA A 354 -52.09 -59.85 32.41
CA ALA A 354 -51.61 -58.47 32.51
C ALA A 354 -50.09 -58.38 32.69
N LEU A 355 -49.51 -59.28 33.50
CA LEU A 355 -48.06 -59.38 33.69
C LEU A 355 -47.35 -59.75 32.38
N LEU A 356 -47.85 -60.74 31.64
CA LEU A 356 -47.27 -61.17 30.36
C LEU A 356 -47.33 -60.04 29.32
N GLN A 357 -48.44 -59.32 29.23
CA GLN A 357 -48.55 -58.14 28.37
C GLN A 357 -47.55 -57.04 28.76
N GLY A 358 -47.41 -56.76 30.06
CA GLY A 358 -46.44 -55.81 30.58
C GLY A 358 -45.00 -56.20 30.26
N LEU A 359 -44.66 -57.50 30.35
CA LEU A 359 -43.33 -58.02 30.02
C LEU A 359 -43.04 -57.93 28.52
N ALA A 360 -44.03 -58.20 27.66
CA ALA A 360 -43.89 -58.01 26.22
C ALA A 360 -43.62 -56.54 25.87
N ALA A 361 -44.35 -55.60 26.48
CA ALA A 361 -44.14 -54.17 26.30
C ALA A 361 -42.75 -53.74 26.78
N LEU A 362 -42.32 -54.21 27.96
CA LEU A 362 -40.98 -53.95 28.49
C LEU A 362 -39.90 -54.47 27.53
N HIS A 363 -40.05 -55.68 26.99
CA HIS A 363 -39.10 -56.25 26.03
C HIS A 363 -38.95 -55.36 24.79
N ALA A 364 -40.07 -54.90 24.22
CA ALA A 364 -40.06 -54.00 23.07
C ALA A 364 -39.32 -52.68 23.37
N GLN A 365 -39.57 -52.08 24.55
CA GLN A 365 -38.88 -50.87 24.99
C GLN A 365 -37.37 -51.08 25.19
N LEU A 366 -36.96 -52.23 25.75
CA LEU A 366 -35.54 -52.58 25.90
C LEU A 366 -34.84 -52.74 24.56
N ALA A 367 -35.50 -53.36 23.58
CA ALA A 367 -34.96 -53.50 22.23
C ALA A 367 -34.77 -52.14 21.55
N ALA A 368 -35.74 -51.24 21.67
CA ALA A 368 -35.63 -49.87 21.17
C ALA A 368 -34.49 -49.09 21.86
N ALA A 369 -34.41 -49.17 23.18
CA ALA A 369 -33.35 -48.53 23.96
C ALA A 369 -31.95 -49.05 23.57
N ASN A 370 -31.81 -50.36 23.32
CA ASN A 370 -30.55 -50.95 22.92
C ASN A 370 -30.12 -50.48 21.51
N LYS A 371 -31.08 -50.34 20.58
CA LYS A 371 -30.82 -49.78 19.25
C LYS A 371 -30.34 -48.33 19.34
N SER A 372 -31.04 -47.47 20.08
CA SER A 372 -30.63 -46.08 20.28
C SER A 372 -29.27 -45.96 20.97
N GLY A 373 -28.97 -46.85 21.93
CA GLY A 373 -27.65 -46.92 22.55
C GLY A 373 -26.53 -47.26 21.54
N ALA A 374 -26.80 -48.17 20.60
CA ALA A 374 -25.85 -48.51 19.54
C ALA A 374 -25.62 -47.35 18.55
N GLU A 375 -26.69 -46.62 18.19
CA GLU A 375 -26.60 -45.42 17.34
C GLU A 375 -25.79 -44.31 18.03
N LEU A 376 -25.99 -44.09 19.33
CA LEU A 376 -25.21 -43.15 20.12
C LEU A 376 -23.72 -43.52 20.14
N ALA A 377 -23.40 -44.80 20.35
CA ALA A 377 -22.02 -45.30 20.33
C ALA A 377 -21.35 -45.10 18.95
N ALA A 378 -22.10 -45.34 17.87
CA ALA A 378 -21.62 -45.11 16.50
C ALA A 378 -21.38 -43.61 16.23
N GLY A 379 -22.30 -42.74 16.67
CA GLY A 379 -22.15 -41.29 16.60
C GLY A 379 -20.90 -40.81 17.35
N ALA A 380 -20.69 -41.28 18.58
CA ALA A 380 -19.51 -40.93 19.38
C ALA A 380 -18.20 -41.33 18.68
N LYS A 381 -18.14 -42.52 18.05
CA LYS A 381 -16.98 -42.95 17.27
C LYS A 381 -16.73 -42.07 16.04
N SER A 382 -17.80 -41.69 15.33
CA SER A 382 -17.69 -40.79 14.17
C SER A 382 -17.16 -39.42 14.58
N THR A 383 -17.69 -38.84 15.67
CA THR A 383 -17.21 -37.57 16.22
C THR A 383 -15.76 -37.67 16.68
N ALA A 384 -15.36 -38.76 17.33
CA ALA A 384 -13.97 -38.98 17.73
C ALA A 384 -13.01 -39.04 16.53
N ALA A 385 -13.41 -39.73 15.45
CA ALA A 385 -12.63 -39.80 14.22
C ALA A 385 -12.53 -38.44 13.51
N GLY A 386 -13.60 -37.65 13.53
CA GLY A 386 -13.59 -36.27 13.02
C GLY A 386 -12.66 -35.37 13.84
N ALA A 387 -12.70 -35.47 15.16
CA ALA A 387 -11.82 -34.72 16.07
C ALA A 387 -10.34 -35.07 15.85
N ALA A 388 -10.02 -36.35 15.64
CA ALA A 388 -8.65 -36.79 15.34
C ALA A 388 -8.14 -36.19 14.02
N LYS A 389 -8.96 -36.22 12.95
CA LYS A 389 -8.61 -35.60 11.67
C LYS A 389 -8.38 -34.09 11.77
N LEU A 390 -9.12 -33.41 12.65
CA LEU A 390 -8.95 -31.98 12.89
C LEU A 390 -7.65 -31.67 13.63
N ALA A 391 -7.20 -32.57 14.51
CA ALA A 391 -5.93 -32.42 15.22
C ALA A 391 -4.71 -32.72 14.32
N ASP A 392 -4.88 -33.56 13.31
CA ASP A 392 -3.83 -33.93 12.34
C ASP A 392 -3.71 -32.94 11.14
N ALA A 393 -4.62 -31.95 11.04
CA ALA A 393 -4.69 -30.97 9.95
C ALA A 393 -4.15 -29.61 10.39
#